data_AF-A0A846C6E8-F1
#
_entry.id   AF-A0A846C6E8-F1
#
_cell.length_a   1.000
_cell.length_b   1.000
_cell.length_c   1.000
_cell.angle_alpha   90.00
_cell.angle_beta   90.00
_cell.angle_gamma   90.00
#
_symmetry.space_group_name_H-M   'P 1'
#
loop_
_entity.id
_entity.type
_entity.pdbx_description
1 polymer ?
#
loop_
_entity_poly.entity_id
_entity_poly.type
_entity_poly.pdbx_seq_one_letter_code
_entity_poly.pdbx_strand_id
1 'polypeptide(L)' 'MIDQLPITRQTLWLRVLGKGETQRQAVSELEKLPAGEPLREEILELMAKWHISLQKSENLTQEAQELLMNLSS' A
#
# COMPACT_ATOMS: atom_id res chain seq x y z
N MET A 1 -0.22 17.49 -4.35
CA MET A 1 0.30 17.79 -3.01
C MET A 1 -0.12 16.66 -2.07
N ILE A 2 0.45 15.48 -2.27
CA ILE A 2 0.23 14.28 -1.43
C ILE A 2 1.41 14.12 -0.44
N ASP A 3 2.50 14.86 -0.66
CA ASP A 3 3.76 14.85 0.09
C ASP A 3 3.69 15.33 1.54
N GLN A 4 2.52 15.70 2.05
CA GLN A 4 2.36 16.15 3.45
C GLN A 4 1.32 15.34 4.21
N LEU A 5 1.06 14.08 3.82
CA LEU A 5 0.25 13.20 4.65
C LEU A 5 0.99 12.97 5.98
N PRO A 6 0.39 13.34 7.13
CA PRO A 6 1.05 13.20 8.42
C PRO A 6 1.34 11.73 8.68
N ILE A 7 2.53 11.41 9.20
CA ILE A 7 2.95 10.05 9.52
C ILE A 7 2.09 9.55 10.70
N THR A 8 0.96 8.95 10.38
CA THR A 8 -0.02 8.45 11.34
C THR A 8 -0.58 7.12 10.86
N ARG A 9 -1.17 6.37 11.79
CA ARG A 9 -1.86 5.10 11.51
C ARG A 9 -3.02 5.29 10.51
N GLN A 10 -3.76 6.38 10.64
CA GLN A 10 -4.91 6.70 9.78
C GLN A 10 -4.54 7.09 8.35
N THR A 11 -3.29 7.47 8.08
CA THR A 11 -2.82 7.76 6.73
C THR A 11 -1.96 6.62 6.17
N LEU A 12 -1.68 5.59 6.98
CA LEU A 12 -0.80 4.49 6.59
C LEU A 12 -1.32 3.78 5.34
N TRP A 13 -2.62 3.47 5.28
CA TRP A 13 -3.24 2.85 4.09
C TRP A 13 -3.11 3.72 2.83
N LEU A 14 -3.26 5.05 2.93
CA LEU A 14 -3.04 5.97 1.80
C LEU A 14 -1.57 6.04 1.37
N ARG A 15 -0.64 5.99 2.34
CA ARG A 15 0.80 6.04 2.07
C ARG A 15 1.32 4.72 1.47
N VAL A 16 0.78 3.58 1.87
CA VAL A 16 1.08 2.26 1.26
C VAL A 16 0.63 2.21 -0.20
N LEU A 17 -0.46 2.90 -0.55
CA LEU A 17 -0.94 3.03 -1.93
C LEU A 17 -0.24 4.15 -2.72
N GLY A 18 0.63 4.93 -2.09
CA GLY A 18 1.41 5.97 -2.73
C GLY A 18 2.56 5.42 -3.59
N LYS A 19 3.49 6.29 -3.95
CA LYS A 19 4.67 5.94 -4.77
C LYS A 19 5.96 6.49 -4.18
N GLY A 20 7.08 5.90 -4.57
CA GLY A 20 8.41 6.36 -4.19
C GLY A 20 8.72 6.14 -2.72
N GLU A 21 9.26 7.15 -2.05
CA GLU A 21 9.78 7.06 -0.68
C GLU A 21 8.66 6.89 0.36
N THR A 22 7.54 7.59 0.17
CA THR A 22 6.36 7.51 1.06
C THR A 22 5.80 6.09 1.16
N GLN A 23 5.78 5.37 0.04
CA GLN A 23 5.34 3.97 0.02
C GLN A 23 6.32 3.07 0.76
N ARG A 24 7.63 3.18 0.48
CA ARG A 24 8.64 2.37 1.16
C ARG A 24 8.61 2.57 2.67
N GLN A 25 8.45 3.82 3.11
CA GLN A 25 8.33 4.16 4.51
C GLN A 25 7.06 3.55 5.14
N ALA A 26 5.93 3.62 4.44
CA ALA A 26 4.67 3.06 4.92
C ALA A 26 4.66 1.53 4.96
N VAL A 27 5.30 0.87 4.00
CA VAL A 27 5.51 -0.59 4.01
C VAL A 27 6.39 -0.98 5.20
N SER A 28 7.50 -0.28 5.43
CA SER A 28 8.36 -0.55 6.60
C SER A 28 7.64 -0.33 7.93
N GLU A 29 6.74 0.66 8.01
CA GLU A 29 5.87 0.85 9.16
C GLU A 29 4.85 -0.28 9.33
N LEU A 30 4.23 -0.74 8.23
CA LEU A 30 3.29 -1.88 8.23
C LEU A 30 3.97 -3.18 8.71
N GLU A 31 5.20 -3.43 8.27
CA GLU A 31 5.98 -4.60 8.69
C GLU A 31 6.33 -4.59 10.18
N LYS A 32 6.53 -3.40 10.75
CA LYS A 32 6.81 -3.19 12.18
C LYS A 32 5.56 -3.30 13.06
N LEU A 33 4.36 -3.30 12.49
CA LEU A 33 3.13 -3.49 13.27
C LEU A 33 3.06 -4.95 13.78
N PRO A 34 2.64 -5.17 15.03
CA PRO A 34 2.53 -6.51 15.58
C PRO A 34 1.50 -7.36 14.81
N ALA A 35 1.75 -8.66 14.74
CA ALA A 35 0.77 -9.60 14.20
C ALA A 35 -0.49 -9.61 15.09
N GLY A 36 -1.66 -9.37 14.51
CA GLY A 36 -2.94 -9.23 15.23
C GLY A 36 -3.38 -7.78 15.48
N GLU A 37 -2.67 -6.79 14.91
CA GLU A 37 -3.12 -5.41 14.90
C GLU A 37 -4.20 -5.21 13.81
N PRO A 38 -5.40 -4.70 14.14
CA PRO A 38 -6.51 -4.62 13.19
C PRO A 38 -6.21 -3.80 11.94
N LEU A 39 -5.47 -2.69 12.08
CA LEU A 39 -5.11 -1.84 10.95
C LEU A 39 -4.16 -2.57 9.99
N ARG A 40 -3.24 -3.39 10.48
CA ARG A 40 -2.40 -4.26 9.64
C ARG A 40 -3.26 -5.22 8.81
N GLU A 41 -4.25 -5.87 9.43
CA GLU A 41 -5.15 -6.80 8.73
C GLU A 41 -6.03 -6.07 7.70
N GLU A 42 -6.60 -4.91 8.06
CA GLU A 42 -7.39 -4.10 7.13
C GLU A 42 -6.57 -3.64 5.92
N ILE A 43 -5.32 -3.22 6.12
CA ILE A 43 -4.42 -2.81 5.04
C ILE A 43 -4.09 -4.00 4.13
N LEU A 44 -3.76 -5.16 4.71
CA LEU A 44 -3.46 -6.37 3.94
C LEU A 44 -4.67 -6.85 3.13
N GLU A 45 -5.86 -6.82 3.72
CA GLU A 45 -7.10 -7.19 3.04
C GLU A 45 -7.42 -6.22 1.90
N LEU A 46 -7.26 -4.92 2.14
CA LEU A 46 -7.45 -3.89 1.11
C LEU A 46 -6.45 -4.07 -0.03
N MET A 47 -5.17 -4.33 0.26
CA MET A 47 -4.14 -4.60 -0.74
C MET A 47 -4.47 -5.85 -1.56
N ALA A 48 -4.93 -6.93 -0.92
CA ALA A 48 -5.32 -8.16 -1.61
C ALA A 48 -6.52 -7.93 -2.54
N LYS A 49 -7.54 -7.21 -2.07
CA LYS A 49 -8.70 -6.81 -2.88
C LYS A 49 -8.29 -5.95 -4.07
N TRP A 50 -7.39 -4.99 -3.85
CA TRP A 50 -6.81 -4.18 -4.90
C TRP A 50 -6.03 -5.01 -5.90
N HIS A 51 -5.13 -5.88 -5.45
CA HIS A 51 -4.34 -6.76 -6.31
C HIS A 51 -5.24 -7.63 -7.21
N ILE A 52 -6.31 -8.21 -6.66
CA ILE A 52 -7.29 -8.98 -7.43
C ILE A 52 -8.03 -8.09 -8.42
N SER A 53 -8.40 -6.87 -8.03
CA SER A 53 -9.03 -5.90 -8.93
C SER A 53 -8.11 -5.49 -10.08
N LEU A 54 -6.83 -5.27 -9.78
CA LEU A 54 -5.77 -4.93 -10.73
C LEU A 54 -5.50 -6.06 -11.72
N GLN A 55 -5.43 -7.31 -11.25
CA GLN A 55 -5.30 -8.49 -12.12
C GLN A 55 -6.50 -8.70 -13.04
N LYS A 56 -7.70 -8.28 -12.60
CA LYS A 56 -8.93 -8.36 -13.41
C LYS A 56 -9.08 -7.21 -14.41
N SER A 57 -8.43 -6.07 -14.16
CA SER A 57 -8.48 -4.92 -15.05
C SER A 57 -7.36 -4.97 -16.10
N GLU A 58 -7.69 -5.25 -17.36
CA GLU A 58 -6.75 -5.20 -18.50
C GLU A 58 -6.17 -3.79 -18.77
N ASN A 59 -6.70 -2.75 -18.11
CA ASN A 59 -6.17 -1.38 -18.09
C ASN A 59 -5.51 -1.10 -16.72
N LEU A 60 -4.43 -1.80 -16.43
CA LEU A 60 -3.56 -1.44 -15.31
C LEU A 60 -3.01 -0.03 -15.58
N THR A 61 -3.42 0.95 -14.78
CA THR A 61 -2.75 2.25 -14.74
C THR A 61 -1.28 2.03 -14.41
N GLN A 62 -0.40 2.80 -15.06
CA GLN A 62 1.05 2.69 -14.93
C GLN A 62 1.53 2.62 -13.46
N GLU A 63 0.86 3.38 -12.58
CA GLU A 63 1.08 3.40 -11.13
C GLU A 63 0.79 2.05 -10.45
N ALA A 64 -0.26 1.35 -10.87
CA ALA A 64 -0.59 0.01 -10.37
C ALA A 64 0.40 -1.05 -10.85
N GLN A 65 0.91 -0.91 -12.07
CA GLN A 65 1.89 -1.81 -12.65
C GLN A 65 3.25 -1.71 -11.93
N GLU A 66 3.71 -0.48 -11.62
CA GLU A 66 4.94 -0.26 -10.85
C GLU A 66 4.83 -0.81 -9.42
N LEU A 67 3.66 -0.67 -8.80
CA LEU A 67 3.39 -1.15 -7.44
C LEU A 67 3.45 -2.68 -7.35
N LEU A 68 2.89 -3.36 -8.34
CA LEU A 68 2.97 -4.83 -8.48
C LEU A 68 4.42 -5.30 -8.66
N MET A 69 5.22 -4.59 -9.46
CA MET A 69 6.62 -4.93 -9.69
C MET A 69 7.44 -4.86 -8.40
N ASN A 70 7.25 -3.82 -7.59
CA ASN A 70 7.97 -3.62 -6.33
C ASN A 70 7.62 -4.65 -5.24
N LEU A 71 6.40 -5.21 -5.24
CA LEU A 71 5.97 -6.22 -4.26
C LEU A 71 6.35 -7.66 -4.64
N SER A 72 6.76 -7.88 -5.89
CA SER A 72 7.13 -9.21 -6.42
C SER A 72 8.63 -9.54 -6.37
N SER A 73 9.46 -8.61 -5.87
CA SER A 73 10.93 -8.75 -5.74
C SER A 73 11.38 -8.94 -4.29
#